data_AF-A0A812IQF7-F1
#
_entry.id   AF-A0A812IQF7-F1
#
_cell.length_a   1.000
_cell.length_b   1.000
_cell.length_c   1.000
_cell.angle_alpha   90.00
_cell.angle_beta   90.00
_cell.angle_gamma   90.00
#
_symmetry.space_group_name_H-M   'P 1'
#
loop_
_entity.id
_entity.type
_entity.pdbx_description
1 polymer ?
#
loop_
_entity_poly.entity_id
_entity_poly.type
_entity_poly.pdbx_seq_one_letter_code
_entity_poly.pdbx_strand_id
1 'polypeptide(L)'
;CIMDADIPEITLPSSEVKDQLPQKEISSDELGVGETIFNLSNTMVGSGVLSVPYAFRLTRYDAILLLALVVAMTAFTARLIGQALDLASNQPGSHRTPPSRRDFGYLAEVAFGRWGKRIVAVTTGLELWLAVVTFLVMSGINARGLLGWDEFEAVAFCTLIAAVMVFIPLRAYAYVSLASLAALCVASA
;
A
#
# COMPACT_ATOMS: atom_id res chain seq x y z
N CYS A 1 26.55 55.03 14.65
CA CYS A 1 25.39 55.06 15.57
C CYS A 1 24.53 53.84 15.29
N ILE A 2 24.76 52.76 16.05
CA ILE A 2 23.84 52.27 17.11
C ILE A 2 22.72 51.45 16.43
N MET A 3 22.60 50.13 16.58
CA MET A 3 22.86 49.31 17.77
C MET A 3 23.23 47.86 17.39
N ASP A 4 24.37 47.39 17.89
CA ASP A 4 24.53 46.02 18.40
C ASP A 4 23.39 45.72 19.39
N ALA A 5 22.70 44.61 19.18
CA ALA A 5 21.89 43.98 20.21
C ALA A 5 21.96 42.46 20.00
N ASP A 6 22.87 41.86 20.76
CA ASP A 6 22.87 40.49 21.28
C ASP A 6 21.44 39.93 21.40
N ILE A 7 21.14 38.86 20.67
CA ILE A 7 19.97 37.99 20.93
C ILE A 7 20.54 36.61 21.29
N PRO A 8 20.21 36.09 22.48
CA PRO A 8 20.95 35.01 23.12
C PRO A 8 20.74 33.66 22.43
N GLU A 9 21.78 32.85 22.51
CA GLU A 9 21.76 31.42 22.25
C GLU A 9 20.82 30.75 23.26
N ILE A 10 19.55 30.58 22.86
CA ILE A 10 18.61 29.74 23.61
C ILE A 10 18.99 28.29 23.30
N THR A 11 19.80 27.74 24.18
CA THR A 11 19.99 26.31 24.38
C THR A 11 18.65 25.68 24.76
N LEU A 12 17.89 25.25 23.75
CA LEU A 12 16.72 24.41 23.98
C LEU A 12 17.20 22.98 24.29
N PRO A 13 16.89 22.42 25.47
CA PRO A 13 17.31 21.09 25.85
C PRO A 13 16.76 20.05 24.88
N SER A 14 17.64 19.18 24.43
CA SER A 14 17.46 18.12 23.43
C SER A 14 16.51 16.98 23.86
N SER A 15 15.52 17.25 24.71
CA SER A 15 14.81 16.19 25.43
C SER A 15 13.40 16.58 25.88
N GLU A 16 12.50 17.02 24.99
CA GLU A 16 11.05 17.01 25.32
C GLU A 16 10.05 17.15 24.14
N VAL A 17 10.44 16.87 22.89
CA VAL A 17 9.44 16.56 21.84
C VAL A 17 9.23 15.05 21.78
N LYS A 18 8.79 14.51 22.91
CA LYS A 18 8.00 13.29 22.97
C LYS A 18 6.56 13.77 23.20
N ASP A 19 5.62 13.09 22.57
CA ASP A 19 4.16 13.26 22.67
C ASP A 19 3.50 14.19 21.64
N GLN A 20 2.50 13.59 20.96
CA GLN A 20 1.43 14.22 20.17
C GLN A 20 1.68 14.43 18.66
N LEU A 21 1.97 13.34 17.94
CA LEU A 21 1.22 13.01 16.72
C LEU A 21 0.89 11.51 16.79
N PRO A 22 -0.37 11.06 16.66
CA PRO A 22 -0.75 9.69 16.95
C PRO A 22 -0.30 8.76 15.81
N GLN A 23 1.00 8.45 15.77
CA GLN A 23 1.47 7.20 15.23
C GLN A 23 0.96 6.12 16.18
N LYS A 24 -0.21 5.58 15.85
CA LYS A 24 -0.68 4.32 16.41
C LYS A 24 0.46 3.33 16.26
N GLU A 25 1.13 3.07 17.37
CA GLU A 25 2.06 1.97 17.54
C GLU A 25 1.49 0.76 16.81
N ILE A 26 2.21 0.33 15.77
CA ILE A 26 2.23 -1.07 15.40
C ILE A 26 2.94 -1.71 16.59
N SER A 27 2.13 -2.02 17.61
CA SER A 27 2.51 -2.80 18.77
C SER A 27 3.32 -3.96 18.24
N SER A 28 4.58 -4.01 18.65
CA SER A 28 5.48 -5.12 18.41
C SER A 28 5.03 -6.33 19.22
N ASP A 29 3.84 -6.85 18.92
CA ASP A 29 3.81 -8.29 18.68
C ASP A 29 4.64 -8.47 17.42
N GLU A 30 5.66 -9.32 17.45
CA GLU A 30 6.32 -9.76 16.23
C GLU A 30 5.25 -10.33 15.30
N LEU A 31 4.69 -9.50 14.42
CA LEU A 31 3.88 -9.95 13.30
C LEU A 31 4.83 -10.84 12.50
N GLY A 32 4.65 -12.15 12.66
CA GLY A 32 5.55 -13.12 12.07
C GLY A 32 5.67 -12.84 10.58
N VAL A 33 6.84 -13.09 10.01
CA VAL A 33 7.06 -12.93 8.56
C VAL A 33 5.96 -13.63 7.76
N GLY A 34 5.47 -14.77 8.26
CA GLY A 34 4.32 -15.48 7.70
C GLY A 34 3.00 -14.68 7.68
N GLU A 35 2.66 -13.97 8.77
CA GLU A 35 1.45 -13.15 8.84
C GLU A 35 1.52 -11.96 7.88
N THR A 36 2.69 -11.34 7.77
CA THR A 36 2.92 -10.23 6.82
C THR A 36 2.80 -10.70 5.37
N ILE A 37 3.40 -11.85 5.03
CA ILE A 37 3.29 -12.46 3.69
C ILE A 37 1.85 -12.84 3.39
N PHE A 38 1.14 -13.38 4.38
CA PHE A 38 -0.25 -13.79 4.24
C PHE A 38 -1.16 -12.60 3.95
N ASN A 39 -1.03 -11.51 4.71
CA ASN A 39 -1.80 -10.30 4.50
C ASN A 39 -1.50 -9.64 3.14
N LEU A 40 -0.23 -9.63 2.74
CA LEU A 40 0.18 -9.15 1.42
C LEU A 40 -0.42 -10.01 0.30
N SER A 41 -0.40 -11.33 0.45
CA SER A 41 -0.97 -12.28 -0.52
C SER A 41 -2.47 -12.09 -0.65
N ASN A 42 -3.20 -11.98 0.47
CA ASN A 42 -4.64 -11.74 0.45
C ASN A 42 -5.01 -10.44 -0.29
N THR A 43 -4.18 -9.39 -0.12
CA THR A 43 -4.38 -8.12 -0.82
C THR A 43 -4.12 -8.25 -2.34
N MET A 44 -3.07 -8.98 -2.73
CA MET A 44 -2.70 -9.18 -4.15
C MET A 44 -3.65 -10.09 -4.92
N VAL A 45 -4.20 -11.11 -4.27
CA VAL A 45 -5.16 -12.06 -4.86
C VAL A 45 -6.41 -11.30 -5.36
N GLY A 46 -6.88 -10.30 -4.62
CA GLY A 46 -8.07 -9.52 -4.98
C GLY A 46 -7.98 -8.87 -6.38
N SER A 47 -6.91 -8.12 -6.67
CA SER A 47 -6.76 -7.42 -7.96
C SER A 47 -6.38 -8.35 -9.11
N GLY A 48 -5.64 -9.44 -8.82
CA GLY A 48 -5.10 -10.34 -9.83
C GLY A 48 -6.07 -11.43 -10.31
N VAL A 49 -6.97 -11.92 -9.45
CA VAL A 49 -7.78 -13.12 -9.72
C VAL A 49 -8.72 -13.00 -10.91
N LEU A 50 -9.11 -11.78 -11.29
CA LEU A 50 -10.04 -11.57 -12.39
C LEU A 50 -9.34 -11.40 -13.73
N SER A 51 -8.17 -10.76 -13.71
CA SER A 51 -7.37 -10.49 -14.91
C SER A 51 -6.63 -11.73 -15.39
N VAL A 52 -6.16 -12.58 -14.47
CA VAL A 52 -5.40 -13.81 -14.79
C VAL A 52 -6.23 -14.80 -15.64
N PRO A 53 -7.40 -15.30 -15.23
CA PRO A 53 -8.16 -16.26 -16.03
C PRO A 53 -8.61 -15.68 -17.38
N TYR A 54 -8.94 -14.39 -17.43
CA TYR A 54 -9.28 -13.70 -18.68
C TYR A 54 -8.08 -13.66 -19.66
N ALA A 55 -6.89 -13.32 -19.16
CA ALA A 55 -5.66 -13.34 -19.95
C ALA A 55 -5.33 -14.75 -20.47
N PHE A 56 -5.54 -15.79 -19.67
CA PHE A 56 -5.35 -17.19 -20.07
C PHE A 56 -6.40 -17.70 -21.06
N ARG A 57 -7.61 -17.14 -21.09
CA ARG A 57 -8.60 -17.50 -22.13
C ARG A 57 -8.24 -16.93 -23.49
N LEU A 58 -7.62 -15.75 -23.52
CA LEU A 58 -7.19 -15.08 -24.77
C LEU A 58 -5.86 -15.61 -25.28
N THR A 59 -4.98 -16.02 -24.37
CA THR A 59 -3.61 -16.39 -24.66
C THR A 59 -3.46 -17.90 -24.52
N ARG A 60 -2.88 -18.59 -25.51
CA ARG A 60 -2.64 -20.05 -25.46
C ARG A 60 -1.52 -20.37 -24.45
N TYR A 61 -0.77 -21.45 -24.65
CA TYR A 61 0.36 -21.83 -23.79
C TYR A 61 1.35 -20.68 -23.50
N ASP A 62 1.45 -19.70 -24.40
CA ASP A 62 2.26 -18.48 -24.25
C ASP A 62 1.91 -17.64 -23.00
N ALA A 63 0.70 -17.78 -22.45
CA ALA A 63 0.29 -17.14 -21.19
C ALA A 63 1.20 -17.53 -20.02
N ILE A 64 1.63 -18.79 -19.98
CA ILE A 64 2.48 -19.33 -18.90
C ILE A 64 3.87 -18.70 -18.98
N LEU A 65 4.41 -18.56 -20.20
CA LEU A 65 5.70 -17.93 -20.41
C LEU A 65 5.68 -16.45 -20.03
N LEU A 66 4.63 -15.72 -20.44
CA LEU A 66 4.45 -14.31 -20.07
C LEU A 66 4.24 -14.15 -18.56
N LEU A 67 3.47 -15.02 -17.92
CA LEU A 67 3.29 -15.01 -16.47
C LEU A 67 4.62 -15.24 -15.75
N ALA A 68 5.42 -16.22 -16.19
CA ALA A 68 6.73 -16.49 -15.61
C ALA A 68 7.68 -15.28 -15.76
N LEU A 69 7.64 -14.60 -16.92
CA LEU A 69 8.42 -13.38 -17.16
C LEU A 69 8.00 -12.24 -16.21
N VAL A 70 6.70 -12.00 -16.05
CA VAL A 70 6.18 -10.95 -15.16
C VAL A 70 6.56 -11.24 -13.70
N VAL A 71 6.46 -12.51 -13.26
CA VAL A 71 6.89 -12.92 -11.92
C VAL A 71 8.39 -12.68 -11.74
N ALA A 72 9.23 -13.06 -12.72
CA ALA A 72 10.66 -12.84 -12.67
C ALA A 72 11.03 -11.35 -12.61
N MET A 73 10.39 -10.51 -13.44
CA MET A 73 10.58 -9.06 -13.43
C MET A 73 10.14 -8.44 -12.11
N THR A 74 8.98 -8.84 -11.57
CA THR A 74 8.47 -8.34 -10.29
C THR A 74 9.38 -8.73 -9.13
N ALA A 75 9.88 -9.98 -9.12
CA ALA A 75 10.82 -10.45 -8.12
C ALA A 75 12.17 -9.73 -8.21
N PHE A 76 12.65 -9.46 -9.43
CA PHE A 76 13.86 -8.68 -9.66
C PHE A 76 13.70 -7.25 -9.14
N THR A 77 12.60 -6.58 -9.47
CA THR A 77 12.28 -5.23 -8.99
C THR A 77 12.18 -5.19 -7.46
N ALA A 78 11.54 -6.19 -6.83
CA ALA A 78 11.46 -6.28 -5.38
C ALA A 78 12.86 -6.39 -4.72
N ARG A 79 13.77 -7.17 -5.30
CA ARG A 79 15.17 -7.25 -4.83
C ARG A 79 15.90 -5.93 -4.99
N LEU A 80 15.72 -5.25 -6.12
CA LEU A 80 16.32 -3.94 -6.38
C LEU A 80 15.85 -2.89 -5.38
N ILE A 81 14.54 -2.84 -5.10
CA ILE A 81 13.95 -1.96 -4.09
C ILE A 81 14.54 -2.25 -2.70
N GLY A 82 14.65 -3.53 -2.33
CA GLY A 82 15.24 -3.93 -1.05
C GLY A 82 16.69 -3.48 -0.90
N GLN A 83 17.50 -3.68 -1.94
CA GLN A 83 18.89 -3.21 -1.96
C GLN A 83 18.99 -1.69 -1.94
N ALA A 84 18.10 -1.00 -2.67
CA ALA A 84 18.09 0.46 -2.72
C ALA A 84 17.67 1.07 -1.37
N LEU A 85 16.73 0.45 -0.65
CA LEU A 85 16.36 0.82 0.71
C LEU A 85 17.50 0.60 1.71
N ASP A 86 18.23 -0.52 1.59
CA ASP A 86 19.39 -0.81 2.43
C ASP A 86 20.51 0.21 2.21
N LEU A 87 20.85 0.51 0.94
CA LEU A 87 21.81 1.55 0.58
C LEU A 87 21.39 2.94 1.08
N ALA A 88 20.11 3.29 0.95
CA ALA A 88 19.58 4.55 1.46
C ALA A 88 19.61 4.64 2.99
N SER A 89 19.51 3.49 3.69
CA SER A 89 19.60 3.43 5.14
C SER A 89 21.02 3.65 5.66
N ASN A 90 22.03 3.25 4.89
CA ASN A 90 23.46 3.32 5.22
C ASN A 90 24.12 4.68 4.89
N GLN A 91 23.40 5.64 4.29
CA GLN A 91 23.96 6.97 3.98
C GLN A 91 24.12 7.89 5.21
N PRO A 92 25.22 8.65 5.32
CA PRO A 92 25.44 9.63 6.40
C PRO A 92 24.43 10.78 6.29
N GLY A 93 23.45 10.81 7.20
CA GLY A 93 22.28 11.71 7.17
C GLY A 93 20.94 10.98 7.37
N SER A 94 20.93 9.66 7.17
CA SER A 94 19.78 8.75 7.38
C SER A 94 19.22 8.78 8.81
N HIS A 95 20.05 9.08 9.82
CA HIS A 95 19.64 9.20 11.23
C HIS A 95 18.56 10.27 11.49
N ARG A 96 18.33 11.21 10.57
CA ARG A 96 17.27 12.23 10.70
C ARG A 96 15.88 11.74 10.29
N THR A 97 15.78 10.61 9.60
CA THR A 97 14.49 10.07 9.12
C THR A 97 14.19 8.75 9.82
N PRO A 98 13.09 8.65 10.59
CA PRO A 98 12.75 7.40 11.28
C PRO A 98 12.54 6.27 10.26
N PRO A 99 12.89 5.02 10.61
CA PRO A 99 12.73 3.86 9.71
C PRO A 99 11.30 3.71 9.20
N SER A 100 10.30 4.14 9.98
CA SER A 100 8.88 4.13 9.59
C SER A 100 8.48 5.13 8.50
N ARG A 101 9.37 6.03 8.06
CA ARG A 101 9.14 6.97 6.94
C ARG A 101 9.97 6.65 5.70
N ARG A 102 10.67 5.50 5.67
CA ARG A 102 11.46 5.06 4.51
C ARG A 102 10.59 4.38 3.45
N ASP A 103 9.67 5.14 2.90
CA ASP A 103 8.79 4.66 1.82
C ASP A 103 9.43 4.87 0.43
N PHE A 104 8.74 4.40 -0.61
CA PHE A 104 9.13 4.64 -2.02
C PHE A 104 9.39 6.11 -2.34
N GLY A 105 8.65 7.03 -1.71
CA GLY A 105 8.86 8.48 -1.85
C GLY A 105 10.17 8.97 -1.23
N TYR A 106 10.64 8.37 -0.14
CA TYR A 106 11.95 8.66 0.45
C TYR A 106 13.07 8.12 -0.43
N LEU A 107 12.90 6.90 -0.97
CA LEU A 107 13.88 6.33 -1.90
C LEU A 107 14.04 7.20 -3.16
N ALA A 108 12.93 7.72 -3.69
CA ALA A 108 12.93 8.65 -4.80
C ALA A 108 13.56 10.01 -4.43
N GLU A 109 13.40 10.46 -3.19
CA GLU A 109 14.06 11.68 -2.69
C GLU A 109 15.58 11.53 -2.61
N VAL A 110 16.06 10.37 -2.17
CA VAL A 110 17.50 10.07 -2.10
C VAL A 110 18.11 9.93 -3.51
N ALA A 111 17.38 9.33 -4.45
CA ALA A 111 17.89 9.09 -5.81
C ALA A 111 17.79 10.31 -6.75
N PHE A 112 16.70 11.07 -6.69
CA PHE A 112 16.37 12.15 -7.65
C PHE A 112 16.07 13.49 -6.97
N GLY A 113 16.20 13.58 -5.65
CA GLY A 113 15.84 14.77 -4.89
C GLY A 113 14.33 14.98 -4.73
N ARG A 114 13.97 16.19 -4.28
CA ARG A 114 12.58 16.58 -3.98
C ARG A 114 11.60 16.45 -5.15
N TRP A 115 12.09 16.62 -6.38
CA TRP A 115 11.26 16.47 -7.59
C TRP A 115 10.88 15.01 -7.83
N GLY A 116 11.83 14.08 -7.68
CA GLY A 116 11.56 12.64 -7.80
C GLY A 116 10.51 12.16 -6.80
N LYS A 117 10.58 12.62 -5.55
CA LYS A 117 9.57 12.33 -4.53
C LYS A 117 8.16 12.73 -4.94
N ARG A 118 7.99 13.94 -5.51
CA ARG A 118 6.67 14.40 -5.97
C ARG A 118 6.15 13.55 -7.12
N ILE A 119 7.01 13.24 -8.10
CA ILE A 119 6.62 12.43 -9.25
C ILE A 119 6.17 11.04 -8.79
N VAL A 120 6.96 10.37 -7.95
CA VAL A 120 6.60 9.04 -7.44
C VAL A 120 5.33 9.09 -6.60
N ALA A 121 5.16 10.10 -5.74
CA ALA A 121 3.94 10.26 -4.96
C ALA A 121 2.69 10.45 -5.85
N VAL A 122 2.79 11.26 -6.91
CA VAL A 122 1.69 11.46 -7.87
C VAL A 122 1.41 10.19 -8.66
N THR A 123 2.43 9.52 -9.19
CA THR A 123 2.28 8.28 -9.96
C THR A 123 1.66 7.17 -9.09
N THR A 124 2.15 6.97 -7.87
CA THR A 124 1.58 5.99 -6.94
C THR A 124 0.15 6.36 -6.54
N GLY A 125 -0.14 7.66 -6.33
CA GLY A 125 -1.51 8.12 -6.05
C GLY A 125 -2.47 7.84 -7.22
N LEU A 126 -2.02 8.10 -8.45
CA LEU A 126 -2.78 7.78 -9.66
C LEU A 126 -3.00 6.27 -9.80
N GLU A 127 -1.97 5.45 -9.59
CA GLU A 127 -2.06 4.00 -9.63
C GLU A 127 -3.13 3.47 -8.66
N LEU A 128 -3.11 3.95 -7.41
CA LEU A 128 -4.10 3.58 -6.39
C LEU A 128 -5.51 4.03 -6.79
N TRP A 129 -5.65 5.22 -7.38
CA TRP A 129 -6.95 5.71 -7.87
C TRP A 129 -7.50 4.85 -9.01
N LEU A 130 -6.67 4.53 -10.02
CA LEU A 130 -7.05 3.63 -11.12
C LEU A 130 -7.44 2.23 -10.60
N ALA A 131 -6.71 1.71 -9.63
CA ALA A 131 -7.02 0.43 -9.00
C ALA A 131 -8.41 0.45 -8.33
N VAL A 132 -8.71 1.50 -7.55
CA VAL A 132 -10.03 1.65 -6.90
C VAL A 132 -11.16 1.73 -7.93
N VAL A 133 -10.99 2.51 -9.00
CA VAL A 133 -12.00 2.61 -10.07
C VAL A 133 -12.23 1.25 -10.74
N THR A 134 -11.16 0.51 -11.03
CA THR A 134 -11.25 -0.83 -11.65
C THR A 134 -12.01 -1.81 -10.76
N PHE A 135 -11.72 -1.81 -9.45
CA PHE A 135 -12.43 -2.62 -8.48
C PHE A 135 -13.91 -2.25 -8.38
N LEU A 136 -14.24 -0.96 -8.42
CA LEU A 136 -15.61 -0.49 -8.34
C LEU A 136 -16.44 -0.94 -9.56
N VAL A 137 -15.88 -0.79 -10.77
CA VAL A 137 -16.52 -1.23 -12.02
C VAL A 137 -16.76 -2.75 -11.98
N MET A 138 -15.75 -3.51 -11.56
CA MET A 138 -15.86 -4.95 -11.46
C MET A 138 -16.93 -5.38 -10.44
N SER A 139 -16.98 -4.71 -9.29
CA SER A 139 -17.99 -4.94 -8.27
C SER A 139 -19.40 -4.68 -8.81
N GLY A 140 -19.56 -3.63 -9.63
CA GLY A 140 -20.81 -3.34 -10.35
C GLY A 140 -21.24 -4.50 -11.26
N ILE A 141 -20.34 -5.02 -12.11
CA ILE A 141 -20.63 -6.15 -13.01
C ILE A 141 -21.02 -7.40 -12.21
N ASN A 142 -20.30 -7.71 -11.13
CA ASN A 142 -20.60 -8.84 -10.27
C ASN A 142 -21.96 -8.70 -9.56
N ALA A 143 -22.29 -7.50 -9.06
CA ALA A 143 -23.56 -7.22 -8.40
C ALA A 143 -24.75 -7.34 -9.36
N ARG A 144 -24.61 -6.87 -10.62
CA ARG A 144 -25.62 -7.08 -11.65
C ARG A 144 -25.86 -8.57 -11.91
N GLY A 145 -24.79 -9.35 -12.00
CA GLY A 145 -24.87 -10.80 -12.25
C GLY A 145 -25.48 -11.59 -11.08
N LEU A 146 -25.25 -11.17 -9.83
CA LEU A 146 -25.66 -11.92 -8.65
C LEU A 146 -27.03 -11.48 -8.08
N LEU A 147 -27.35 -10.18 -8.16
CA LEU A 147 -28.52 -9.58 -7.51
C LEU A 147 -29.56 -9.04 -8.50
N GLY A 148 -29.24 -8.99 -9.81
CA GLY A 148 -30.14 -8.44 -10.83
C GLY A 148 -30.39 -6.93 -10.69
N TRP A 149 -29.57 -6.23 -9.90
CA TRP A 149 -29.70 -4.80 -9.67
C TRP A 149 -29.33 -3.96 -10.89
N ASP A 150 -29.89 -2.75 -10.95
CA ASP A 150 -29.47 -1.77 -11.94
C ASP A 150 -28.03 -1.29 -11.66
N GLU A 151 -27.32 -0.88 -12.71
CA GLU A 151 -25.90 -0.52 -12.62
C GLU A 151 -25.67 0.65 -11.65
N PHE A 152 -26.61 1.60 -11.62
CA PHE A 152 -26.53 2.75 -10.73
C PHE A 152 -26.69 2.37 -9.26
N GLU A 153 -27.63 1.48 -8.94
CA GLU A 153 -27.90 1.00 -7.57
C GLU A 153 -26.73 0.15 -7.06
N ALA A 154 -26.20 -0.73 -7.90
CA ALA A 154 -25.04 -1.55 -7.58
C ALA A 154 -23.79 -0.70 -7.29
N VAL A 155 -23.49 0.26 -8.16
CA VAL A 155 -22.34 1.15 -7.96
C VAL A 155 -22.53 2.05 -6.74
N ALA A 156 -23.74 2.59 -6.52
CA ALA A 156 -24.04 3.40 -5.34
C ALA A 156 -23.88 2.60 -4.04
N PHE A 157 -24.38 1.36 -4.00
CA PHE A 157 -24.25 0.48 -2.84
C PHE A 157 -22.79 0.10 -2.56
N CYS A 158 -22.03 -0.30 -3.58
CA CYS A 158 -20.61 -0.62 -3.43
C CYS A 158 -19.77 0.59 -3.02
N THR A 159 -20.09 1.78 -3.55
CA THR A 159 -19.44 3.03 -3.15
C THR A 159 -19.77 3.40 -1.70
N LEU A 160 -21.02 3.19 -1.26
CA LEU A 160 -21.44 3.40 0.12
C LEU A 160 -20.69 2.46 1.08
N ILE A 161 -20.61 1.17 0.75
CA ILE A 161 -19.84 0.20 1.55
C ILE A 161 -18.36 0.58 1.59
N ALA A 162 -17.76 0.95 0.46
CA ALA A 162 -16.37 1.38 0.40
C ALA A 162 -16.14 2.63 1.24
N ALA A 163 -17.04 3.61 1.19
CA ALA A 163 -16.99 4.81 2.01
C ALA A 163 -17.09 4.49 3.51
N VAL A 164 -17.98 3.58 3.91
CA VAL A 164 -18.08 3.09 5.29
C VAL A 164 -16.80 2.37 5.72
N MET A 165 -16.21 1.57 4.84
CA MET A 165 -14.92 0.90 5.07
C MET A 165 -13.79 1.90 5.32
N VAL A 166 -13.75 3.05 4.63
CA VAL A 166 -12.72 4.09 4.85
C VAL A 166 -12.74 4.64 6.29
N PHE A 167 -13.89 4.66 6.95
CA PHE A 167 -14.00 5.11 8.35
C PHE A 167 -13.58 4.02 9.37
N ILE A 168 -13.39 2.79 8.92
CA ILE A 168 -13.02 1.66 9.77
C ILE A 168 -11.49 1.62 9.98
N PRO A 169 -11.00 1.47 11.23
CA PRO A 169 -9.55 1.46 11.49
C PRO A 169 -8.86 0.24 10.86
N LEU A 170 -7.61 0.41 10.40
CA LEU A 170 -6.76 -0.62 9.77
C LEU A 170 -6.77 -2.00 10.45
N ARG A 171 -6.98 -2.06 11.77
CA ARG A 171 -7.06 -3.33 12.54
C ARG A 171 -8.25 -4.20 12.12
N ALA A 172 -9.38 -3.60 11.78
CA ALA A 172 -10.57 -4.34 11.36
C ALA A 172 -10.42 -4.96 9.97
N TYR A 173 -9.60 -4.39 9.09
CA TYR A 173 -9.31 -4.99 7.79
C TYR A 173 -8.60 -6.35 7.92
N ALA A 174 -7.70 -6.50 8.90
CA ALA A 174 -7.06 -7.79 9.19
C ALA A 174 -8.07 -8.84 9.65
N TYR A 175 -9.03 -8.46 10.51
CA TYR A 175 -10.12 -9.35 10.94
C TYR A 175 -11.07 -9.72 9.79
N VAL A 176 -11.41 -8.77 8.91
CA VAL A 176 -12.26 -9.03 7.74
C VAL A 176 -11.58 -9.98 6.75
N SER A 177 -10.26 -9.85 6.56
CA SER A 177 -9.45 -10.79 5.79
C SER A 177 -9.53 -12.21 6.38
N LEU A 178 -9.25 -12.37 7.67
CA LEU A 178 -9.34 -13.66 8.37
C LEU A 178 -10.76 -14.26 8.30
N ALA A 179 -11.79 -13.44 8.48
CA ALA A 179 -13.18 -13.87 8.39
C ALA A 179 -13.54 -14.34 6.97
N SER A 180 -13.05 -13.65 5.93
CA SER A 180 -13.28 -14.02 4.53
C SER A 180 -12.67 -15.38 4.20
N LEU A 181 -11.45 -15.64 4.70
CA LEU A 181 -10.76 -16.92 4.56
C LEU A 181 -11.47 -18.05 5.30
N ALA A 182 -11.90 -17.81 6.54
CA ALA A 182 -12.68 -18.79 7.30
C ALA A 182 -14.01 -19.12 6.60
N ALA A 183 -14.71 -18.12 6.09
CA ALA A 183 -15.95 -18.32 5.33
C ALA A 183 -15.71 -19.13 4.05
N LEU A 184 -14.62 -18.87 3.33
CA LEU A 184 -14.26 -19.63 2.13
C LEU A 184 -13.96 -21.10 2.45
N CYS A 185 -13.21 -21.36 3.53
CA CYS A 185 -12.91 -22.72 3.99
C CYS A 185 -14.19 -23.48 4.37
N VAL A 186 -15.13 -22.84 5.08
CA VAL A 186 -16.42 -23.44 5.44
C VAL A 186 -17.29 -23.70 4.21
N ALA A 187 -17.31 -22.80 3.24
CA ALA A 187 -18.06 -22.99 2.00
C ALA A 187 -17.48 -24.11 1.10
N SER A 188 -16.19 -24.44 1.28
CA SER A 188 -15.51 -25.50 0.53
C SER A 188 -15.52 -26.88 1.22
N ALA A 189 -16.06 -26.98 2.43
CA ALA A 189 -16.18 -28.22 3.22
C ALA A 189 -17.60 -28.78 3.16
#